data_AF-A0A9P9DLI4-F1
#
_entry.id   AF-A0A9P9DLI4-F1
#
_cell.length_a   1.000
_cell.length_b   1.000
_cell.length_c   1.000
_cell.angle_alpha   90.00
_cell.angle_beta   90.00
_cell.angle_gamma   90.00
#
_symmetry.space_group_name_H-M   'P 1'
#
loop_
_entity.id
_entity.type
_entity.pdbx_description
1 polymer ?
#
loop_
_entity_poly.entity_id
_entity_poly.type
_entity_poly.pdbx_seq_one_letter_code
_entity_poly.pdbx_strand_id
1 'polypeptide(L)'
;MKSSLLLPLCAVTLAAAITHPKDHQIVIQEPYTTIEEADQYLIELSPGNTRYVTEDEKWALRREGINFFDITHTPDFGSLTAQRNIATVKYPSKTSHNASVRPLLKQLEKKNMRKHLETFTSFHTRYYKSDYGRQSSEWLLAQVNATLNEAGKDHGASVKHFKHPWGQNSIIATIPGKSNKTVVIGAHQDSINLFFPSLLAAPGADDDGSGTVTILEALRVLLKSEDILKGKADNTVEFHWYSAEEGGLLGSQAIFQSYQKEGRDIKAMLQQDMTGYVQKTIDAGLPESVGVITDFVDPGLTEFIKEVITEYCDIPYILTKCGYACSDHASASKAGYPSAFVIESDFKYSDNKIHTTEDKIEFLSFDHMLQHAKLTLGLAYELAFAEFE
;
A
#
# COMPACT_ATOMS: atom_id res chain seq x y z
N MET A 1 72.57 -24.53 -50.90
CA MET A 1 72.44 -24.06 -49.50
C MET A 1 71.30 -24.86 -48.88
N LYS A 2 71.56 -25.94 -48.11
CA LYS A 2 71.65 -26.00 -46.62
C LYS A 2 70.47 -25.24 -45.98
N SER A 3 69.60 -25.76 -45.09
CA SER A 3 69.64 -26.80 -44.03
C SER A 3 68.18 -26.96 -43.55
N SER A 4 67.55 -28.16 -43.47
CA SER A 4 67.51 -29.16 -42.38
C SER A 4 66.92 -28.75 -41.01
N LEU A 5 65.89 -29.52 -40.58
CA LEU A 5 65.59 -30.04 -39.22
C LEU A 5 65.02 -29.02 -38.20
N LEU A 6 64.11 -29.29 -37.24
CA LEU A 6 63.71 -30.49 -36.45
C LEU A 6 62.36 -30.20 -35.72
N LEU A 7 61.54 -31.24 -35.52
CA LEU A 7 60.53 -31.34 -34.44
C LEU A 7 61.24 -31.66 -33.10
N PRO A 8 60.67 -31.36 -31.91
CA PRO A 8 59.98 -32.45 -31.20
C PRO A 8 58.80 -32.08 -30.28
N LEU A 9 57.94 -33.08 -30.09
CA LEU A 9 57.05 -33.30 -28.93
C LEU A 9 57.88 -33.67 -27.69
N CYS A 10 57.54 -33.17 -26.49
CA CYS A 10 57.41 -33.98 -25.27
C CYS A 10 56.91 -33.15 -24.05
N ALA A 11 56.13 -33.82 -23.21
CA ALA A 11 55.41 -33.34 -22.05
C ALA A 11 56.28 -33.17 -20.78
N VAL A 12 55.74 -32.54 -19.72
CA VAL A 12 55.52 -33.11 -18.36
C VAL A 12 55.00 -32.04 -17.35
N THR A 13 53.83 -32.38 -16.80
CA THR A 13 53.06 -32.12 -15.55
C THR A 13 53.39 -31.12 -14.41
N LEU A 14 52.32 -30.91 -13.61
CA LEU A 14 52.11 -30.34 -12.24
C LEU A 14 51.84 -28.83 -12.17
N ALA A 15 50.84 -28.30 -11.43
CA ALA A 15 50.08 -28.83 -10.31
C ALA A 15 48.65 -28.25 -10.26
N ALA A 16 47.73 -28.99 -9.64
CA ALA A 16 46.39 -28.51 -9.30
C ALA A 16 46.44 -27.49 -8.15
N ALA A 17 45.90 -26.30 -8.38
CA ALA A 17 45.46 -25.40 -7.32
C ALA A 17 43.96 -25.17 -7.52
N ILE A 18 43.18 -25.64 -6.56
CA ILE A 18 41.73 -25.45 -6.49
C ILE A 18 41.49 -24.00 -6.03
N THR A 19 40.95 -23.17 -6.90
CA THR A 19 40.26 -21.92 -6.51
C THR A 19 38.98 -21.79 -7.36
N HIS A 20 37.84 -21.81 -6.69
CA HIS A 20 36.52 -21.56 -7.30
C HIS A 20 36.39 -20.09 -7.73
N PRO A 21 36.03 -19.79 -8.99
CA PRO A 21 35.38 -18.53 -9.34
C PRO A 21 33.87 -18.76 -9.41
N LYS A 22 33.14 -17.87 -8.75
CA LYS A 22 31.67 -17.74 -8.81
C LYS A 22 31.25 -17.50 -10.25
N ASP A 23 30.50 -18.42 -10.85
CA ASP A 23 29.83 -18.16 -12.11
C ASP A 23 28.73 -17.13 -11.89
N HIS A 24 28.89 -15.97 -12.54
CA HIS A 24 27.82 -15.03 -12.79
C HIS A 24 26.78 -15.72 -13.67
N GLN A 25 25.68 -16.19 -13.05
CA GLN A 25 24.48 -16.51 -13.79
C GLN A 25 23.90 -15.20 -14.33
N ILE A 26 24.16 -14.97 -15.62
CA ILE A 26 23.37 -14.07 -16.45
C ILE A 26 21.97 -14.69 -16.48
N VAL A 27 21.06 -14.14 -15.67
CA VAL A 27 19.64 -14.48 -15.73
C VAL A 27 19.09 -13.86 -17.01
N ILE A 28 18.87 -14.70 -18.02
CA ILE A 28 18.11 -14.32 -19.20
C ILE A 28 16.65 -14.22 -18.76
N GLN A 29 16.13 -12.99 -18.66
CA GLN A 29 14.72 -12.72 -18.43
C GLN A 29 13.90 -13.37 -19.56
N GLU A 30 12.95 -14.24 -19.20
CA GLU A 30 11.88 -14.59 -20.14
C GLU A 30 11.06 -13.32 -20.46
N PRO A 31 10.59 -13.15 -21.70
CA PRO A 31 9.85 -11.96 -22.10
C PRO A 31 8.45 -12.03 -21.49
N TYR A 32 8.28 -11.40 -20.33
CA TYR A 32 6.95 -10.99 -19.88
C TYR A 32 6.38 -10.04 -20.93
N THR A 33 5.08 -10.18 -21.21
CA THR A 33 4.31 -9.22 -22.01
C THR A 33 4.55 -7.82 -21.46
N THR A 34 5.45 -7.09 -22.10
CA THR A 34 5.66 -5.67 -21.88
C THR A 34 4.34 -5.00 -22.22
N ILE A 35 3.80 -4.21 -21.29
CA ILE A 35 2.82 -3.18 -21.67
C ILE A 35 3.47 -2.39 -22.79
N GLU A 36 2.82 -2.32 -23.95
CA GLU A 36 3.24 -1.41 -25.00
C GLU A 36 3.12 -0.01 -24.40
N GLU A 37 4.25 0.64 -24.13
CA GLU A 37 4.24 1.96 -23.52
C GLU A 37 3.44 2.89 -24.42
N ALA A 38 2.42 3.51 -23.85
CA ALA A 38 1.61 4.43 -24.62
C ALA A 38 2.48 5.64 -24.99
N ASP A 39 2.43 6.06 -26.27
CA ASP A 39 3.09 7.30 -26.72
C ASP A 39 2.61 8.52 -25.91
N GLN A 40 1.37 8.45 -25.40
CA GLN A 40 0.76 9.44 -24.53
C GLN A 40 -0.15 8.78 -23.49
N TYR A 41 -0.20 9.38 -22.31
CA TYR A 41 -1.02 9.00 -21.17
C TYR A 41 -2.13 10.02 -20.97
N LEU A 42 -3.36 9.55 -20.77
CA LEU A 42 -4.48 10.41 -20.39
C LEU A 42 -4.50 10.55 -18.87
N ILE A 43 -4.23 11.75 -18.37
CA ILE A 43 -4.28 12.05 -16.94
C ILE A 43 -5.46 12.95 -16.58
N GLU A 44 -5.93 12.85 -15.34
CA GLU A 44 -6.91 13.76 -14.74
C GLU A 44 -6.25 14.53 -13.58
N LEU A 45 -6.24 15.86 -13.67
CA LEU A 45 -5.57 16.76 -12.73
C LEU A 45 -6.52 17.36 -11.67
N SER A 46 -7.81 17.35 -11.97
CA SER A 46 -8.90 17.71 -11.07
C SER A 46 -10.20 17.14 -11.66
N PRO A 47 -11.32 17.09 -10.92
CA PRO A 47 -12.55 16.45 -11.42
C PRO A 47 -12.97 16.97 -12.80
N GLY A 48 -12.92 16.09 -13.81
CA GLY A 48 -13.27 16.37 -15.20
C GLY A 48 -12.20 17.10 -16.03
N ASN A 49 -11.09 17.53 -15.42
CA ASN A 49 -9.99 18.19 -16.13
C ASN A 49 -8.94 17.17 -16.57
N THR A 50 -9.06 16.73 -17.82
CA THR A 50 -8.18 15.72 -18.41
C THR A 50 -7.26 16.29 -19.49
N ARG A 51 -6.08 15.70 -19.63
CA ARG A 51 -5.16 16.01 -20.74
C ARG A 51 -4.27 14.83 -21.08
N TYR A 52 -3.87 14.76 -22.35
CA TYR A 52 -2.81 13.86 -22.77
C TYR A 52 -1.44 14.44 -22.42
N VAL A 53 -0.56 13.60 -21.91
CA VAL A 53 0.83 13.94 -21.55
C VAL A 53 1.77 12.81 -21.97
N THR A 54 3.02 13.15 -22.22
CA THR A 54 4.11 12.19 -22.32
C THR A 54 4.49 11.64 -20.93
N GLU A 55 5.27 10.55 -20.88
CA GLU A 55 5.77 10.03 -19.60
C GLU A 55 6.67 11.04 -18.87
N ASP A 56 7.51 11.77 -19.61
CA ASP A 56 8.36 12.82 -19.04
C ASP A 56 7.55 13.95 -18.39
N GLU A 57 6.43 14.34 -19.02
CA GLU A 57 5.50 15.32 -18.48
C GLU A 57 4.76 14.80 -17.23
N LYS A 58 4.41 13.50 -17.17
CA LYS A 58 3.87 12.89 -15.93
C LYS A 58 4.85 13.04 -14.78
N TRP A 59 6.12 12.70 -15.01
CA TRP A 59 7.13 12.80 -13.96
C TRP A 59 7.52 14.24 -13.63
N ALA A 60 7.42 15.17 -14.59
CA ALA A 60 7.56 16.59 -14.31
C ALA A 60 6.49 17.07 -13.33
N LEU A 61 5.23 16.67 -13.52
CA LEU A 61 4.13 16.99 -12.60
C LEU A 61 4.37 16.44 -11.20
N ARG A 62 4.73 15.16 -11.07
CA ARG A 62 5.04 14.57 -9.75
C ARG A 62 6.18 15.31 -9.05
N ARG A 63 7.24 15.71 -9.78
CA ARG A 63 8.34 16.51 -9.22
C ARG A 63 7.93 17.92 -8.80
N GLU A 64 6.88 18.46 -9.39
CA GLU A 64 6.26 19.74 -8.99
C GLU A 64 5.24 19.58 -7.86
N GLY A 65 5.06 18.36 -7.33
CA GLY A 65 4.07 18.05 -6.28
C GLY A 65 2.64 18.03 -6.80
N ILE A 66 2.44 17.87 -8.11
CA ILE A 66 1.12 17.80 -8.73
C ILE A 66 0.73 16.33 -8.90
N ASN A 67 -0.27 15.93 -8.13
CA ASN A 67 -0.87 14.61 -8.20
C ASN A 67 -1.94 14.53 -9.30
N PHE A 68 -2.16 13.31 -9.82
CA PHE A 68 -3.11 13.04 -10.88
C PHE A 68 -3.58 11.59 -10.84
N PHE A 69 -4.77 11.33 -11.40
CA PHE A 69 -5.08 9.98 -11.86
C PHE A 69 -4.46 9.76 -13.23
N ASP A 70 -3.84 8.61 -13.45
CA ASP A 70 -3.63 8.10 -14.80
C ASP A 70 -4.85 7.26 -15.18
N ILE A 71 -5.65 7.76 -16.12
CA ILE A 71 -6.88 7.13 -16.60
C ILE A 71 -6.71 6.55 -18.01
N THR A 72 -5.48 6.35 -18.47
CA THR A 72 -5.17 5.87 -19.83
C THR A 72 -5.89 4.56 -20.16
N HIS A 73 -5.97 3.65 -19.19
CA HIS A 73 -6.65 2.36 -19.35
C HIS A 73 -8.04 2.31 -18.71
N THR A 74 -8.48 3.42 -18.13
CA THR A 74 -9.72 3.54 -17.36
C THR A 74 -10.44 4.87 -17.64
N PRO A 75 -10.61 5.30 -18.91
CA PRO A 75 -11.12 6.65 -19.24
C PRO A 75 -12.56 6.89 -18.74
N ASP A 76 -13.35 5.82 -18.61
CA ASP A 76 -14.72 5.88 -18.11
C ASP A 76 -14.82 5.68 -16.58
N PHE A 77 -13.69 5.69 -15.85
CA PHE A 77 -13.70 5.47 -14.40
C PHE A 77 -14.47 6.58 -13.67
N GLY A 78 -15.37 6.18 -12.77
CA GLY A 78 -16.32 7.07 -12.11
C GLY A 78 -17.55 7.46 -12.95
N SER A 79 -17.66 7.06 -14.22
CA SER A 79 -18.86 7.36 -15.03
C SER A 79 -20.13 6.67 -14.50
N LEU A 80 -20.02 5.43 -13.98
CA LEU A 80 -21.17 4.73 -13.39
C LEU A 80 -21.58 5.33 -12.04
N THR A 81 -20.65 5.95 -11.32
CA THR A 81 -20.93 6.71 -10.09
C THR A 81 -21.96 7.79 -10.35
N ALA A 82 -21.76 8.60 -11.40
CA ALA A 82 -22.66 9.69 -11.78
C ALA A 82 -24.07 9.21 -12.16
N GLN A 83 -24.24 7.92 -12.47
CA GLN A 83 -25.50 7.31 -12.86
C GLN A 83 -26.22 6.59 -11.71
N ARG A 84 -25.55 6.37 -10.57
CA ARG A 84 -26.10 5.66 -9.42
C ARG A 84 -26.51 6.65 -8.32
N ASN A 85 -27.72 6.46 -7.78
CA ASN A 85 -28.09 7.05 -6.49
C ASN A 85 -27.35 6.30 -5.39
N ILE A 86 -26.16 6.77 -5.03
CA ILE A 86 -25.36 6.19 -3.96
C ILE A 86 -26.00 6.58 -2.63
N ALA A 87 -26.49 5.57 -1.90
CA ALA A 87 -27.04 5.78 -0.57
C ALA A 87 -25.91 6.19 0.39
N THR A 88 -26.14 7.26 1.15
CA THR A 88 -25.21 7.69 2.20
C THR A 88 -25.13 6.61 3.28
N VAL A 89 -23.92 6.19 3.63
CA VAL A 89 -23.68 5.26 4.73
C VAL A 89 -23.76 6.03 6.05
N LYS A 90 -24.49 5.50 7.03
CA LYS A 90 -24.51 6.03 8.39
C LYS A 90 -23.50 5.26 9.23
N TYR A 91 -22.60 5.99 9.88
CA TYR A 91 -21.62 5.42 10.80
C TYR A 91 -22.08 5.58 12.25
N PRO A 92 -21.61 4.71 13.16
CA PRO A 92 -21.84 4.90 14.59
C PRO A 92 -21.33 6.28 15.04
N SER A 93 -22.03 6.90 15.99
CA SER A 93 -21.60 8.21 16.53
C SER A 93 -20.49 8.10 17.57
N LYS A 94 -20.12 6.88 17.97
CA LYS A 94 -19.08 6.54 18.95
C LYS A 94 -18.69 5.07 18.79
N THR A 95 -17.54 4.70 19.32
CA THR A 95 -17.13 3.29 19.41
C THR A 95 -18.01 2.53 20.41
N SER A 96 -18.19 1.23 20.20
CA SER A 96 -19.08 0.38 21.00
C SER A 96 -18.46 -0.95 21.42
N HIS A 97 -17.32 -1.32 20.85
CA HIS A 97 -16.64 -2.59 21.09
C HIS A 97 -15.34 -2.46 21.90
N ASN A 98 -15.21 -1.39 22.69
CA ASN A 98 -13.99 -1.04 23.43
C ASN A 98 -13.49 -2.17 24.34
N ALA A 99 -14.40 -2.94 24.95
CA ALA A 99 -14.05 -4.08 25.81
C ALA A 99 -13.37 -5.22 25.04
N SER A 100 -13.72 -5.41 23.76
CA SER A 100 -13.10 -6.39 22.86
C SER A 100 -11.83 -5.86 22.22
N VAL A 101 -11.81 -4.58 21.83
CA VAL A 101 -10.69 -3.95 21.14
C VAL A 101 -9.50 -3.71 22.07
N ARG A 102 -9.70 -3.19 23.29
CA ARG A 102 -8.60 -2.82 24.20
C ARG A 102 -7.63 -3.95 24.53
N PRO A 103 -8.06 -5.21 24.77
CA PRO A 103 -7.15 -6.34 24.91
C PRO A 103 -6.37 -6.67 23.63
N LEU A 104 -6.98 -6.51 22.45
CA LEU A 104 -6.32 -6.75 21.16
C LEU A 104 -5.23 -5.70 20.90
N LEU A 105 -5.48 -4.41 21.18
CA LEU A 105 -4.49 -3.34 21.00
C LEU A 105 -3.16 -3.62 21.73
N LYS A 106 -3.21 -4.29 22.90
CA LYS A 106 -2.02 -4.68 23.67
C LYS A 106 -1.18 -5.75 23.00
N GLN A 107 -1.71 -6.42 21.98
CA GLN A 107 -1.03 -7.46 21.23
C GLN A 107 -0.38 -6.93 19.94
N LEU A 108 -0.49 -5.63 19.64
CA LEU A 108 0.26 -4.99 18.58
C LEU A 108 1.73 -4.88 18.97
N GLU A 109 2.63 -5.24 18.04
CA GLU A 109 4.06 -5.33 18.28
C GLU A 109 4.86 -4.55 17.24
N LYS A 110 5.54 -3.49 17.69
CA LYS A 110 6.50 -2.71 16.89
C LYS A 110 7.57 -3.57 16.23
N LYS A 111 7.97 -4.66 16.89
CA LYS A 111 9.00 -5.58 16.39
C LYS A 111 8.59 -6.27 15.09
N ASN A 112 7.31 -6.62 14.93
CA ASN A 112 6.81 -7.26 13.71
C ASN A 112 6.81 -6.27 12.55
N MET A 113 6.30 -5.05 12.78
CA MET A 113 6.36 -3.97 11.79
C MET A 113 7.81 -3.69 11.37
N ARG A 114 8.73 -3.57 12.33
CA ARG A 114 10.16 -3.34 12.04
C ARG A 114 10.77 -4.45 11.21
N LYS A 115 10.58 -5.70 11.60
CA LYS A 115 11.10 -6.88 10.87
C LYS A 115 10.61 -6.90 9.42
N HIS A 116 9.31 -6.67 9.21
CA HIS A 116 8.74 -6.65 7.86
C HIS A 116 9.27 -5.47 7.07
N LEU A 117 9.35 -4.27 7.67
CA LEU A 117 9.82 -3.07 6.98
C LEU A 117 11.31 -3.15 6.61
N GLU A 118 12.16 -3.72 7.46
CA GLU A 118 13.56 -3.99 7.15
C GLU A 118 13.71 -4.87 5.90
N THR A 119 12.84 -5.87 5.73
CA THR A 119 12.86 -6.71 4.51
C THR A 119 12.27 -5.96 3.32
N PHE A 120 11.16 -5.26 3.51
CA PHE A 120 10.44 -4.56 2.45
C PHE A 120 11.22 -3.37 1.86
N THR A 121 12.07 -2.74 2.67
CA THR A 121 12.99 -1.67 2.25
C THR A 121 14.32 -2.19 1.72
N SER A 122 14.57 -3.51 1.79
CA SER A 122 15.80 -4.13 1.26
C SER A 122 15.75 -4.41 -0.25
N PHE A 123 14.56 -4.40 -0.85
CA PHE A 123 14.42 -4.39 -2.30
C PHE A 123 15.00 -3.07 -2.84
N HIS A 124 15.75 -3.14 -3.94
CA HIS A 124 16.40 -1.94 -4.53
C HIS A 124 15.37 -0.82 -4.79
N THR A 125 14.21 -1.21 -5.29
CA THR A 125 13.02 -0.38 -5.46
C THR A 125 11.80 -1.29 -5.40
N ARG A 126 10.60 -0.76 -5.15
CA ARG A 126 9.34 -1.49 -5.35
C ARG A 126 8.53 -0.90 -6.50
N TYR A 127 9.19 -0.17 -7.41
CA TYR A 127 8.58 0.43 -8.58
C TYR A 127 7.79 -0.59 -9.40
N TYR A 128 6.54 -0.27 -9.71
CA TYR A 128 5.56 -1.23 -10.23
C TYR A 128 5.92 -1.86 -11.59
N LYS A 129 6.70 -1.17 -12.43
CA LYS A 129 7.22 -1.70 -13.71
C LYS A 129 8.51 -2.53 -13.55
N SER A 130 9.09 -2.60 -12.35
CA SER A 130 10.37 -3.29 -12.12
C SER A 130 10.16 -4.74 -11.67
N ASP A 131 11.16 -5.59 -11.96
CA ASP A 131 11.14 -6.97 -11.43
C ASP A 131 11.21 -7.00 -9.90
N TYR A 132 11.87 -6.02 -9.28
CA TYR A 132 11.86 -5.86 -7.81
C TYR A 132 10.46 -5.57 -7.27
N GLY A 133 9.66 -4.76 -7.97
CA GLY A 133 8.26 -4.52 -7.64
C GLY A 133 7.42 -5.80 -7.70
N ARG A 134 7.63 -6.65 -8.71
CA ARG A 134 7.02 -8.00 -8.76
C ARG A 134 7.44 -8.84 -7.56
N GLN A 135 8.75 -8.96 -7.30
CA GLN A 135 9.30 -9.75 -6.20
C GLN A 135 8.81 -9.27 -4.83
N SER A 136 8.71 -7.95 -4.61
CA SER A 136 8.20 -7.39 -3.35
C SER A 136 6.73 -7.74 -3.13
N SER A 137 5.91 -7.73 -4.19
CA SER A 137 4.50 -8.14 -4.09
C SER A 137 4.34 -9.63 -3.79
N GLU A 138 5.15 -10.49 -4.41
CA GLU A 138 5.15 -11.93 -4.11
C GLU A 138 5.58 -12.21 -2.67
N TRP A 139 6.60 -11.50 -2.18
CA TRP A 139 7.04 -11.57 -0.79
C TRP A 139 5.95 -11.13 0.19
N LEU A 140 5.27 -10.01 -0.10
CA LEU A 140 4.23 -9.47 0.74
C LEU A 140 3.02 -10.41 0.78
N LEU A 141 2.60 -10.97 -0.36
CA LEU A 141 1.57 -12.01 -0.42
C LEU A 141 1.92 -13.20 0.50
N ALA A 142 3.19 -13.62 0.50
CA ALA A 142 3.64 -14.71 1.36
C ALA A 142 3.50 -14.36 2.86
N GLN A 143 3.80 -13.11 3.27
CA GLN A 143 3.64 -12.67 4.66
C GLN A 143 2.16 -12.62 5.07
N VAL A 144 1.29 -12.11 4.19
CA VAL A 144 -0.16 -12.07 4.43
C VAL A 144 -0.72 -13.50 4.52
N ASN A 145 -0.32 -14.39 3.61
CA ASN A 145 -0.77 -15.78 3.64
C ASN A 145 -0.26 -16.54 4.88
N ALA A 146 0.98 -16.28 5.32
CA ALA A 146 1.52 -16.84 6.57
C ALA A 146 0.70 -16.36 7.78
N THR A 147 0.39 -15.06 7.84
CA THR A 147 -0.46 -14.46 8.88
C THR A 147 -1.82 -15.14 8.97
N LEU A 148 -2.47 -15.40 7.83
CA LEU A 148 -3.74 -16.12 7.79
C LEU A 148 -3.60 -17.60 8.19
N ASN A 149 -2.52 -18.27 7.80
CA ASN A 149 -2.29 -19.68 8.17
C ASN A 149 -2.07 -19.85 9.67
N GLU A 150 -1.29 -18.95 10.30
CA GLU A 150 -1.00 -18.98 11.73
C GLU A 150 -2.25 -18.77 12.60
N ALA A 151 -3.22 -18.00 12.10
CA ALA A 151 -4.49 -17.76 12.79
C ALA A 151 -5.49 -18.94 12.70
N GLY A 152 -5.26 -19.91 11.81
CA GLY A 152 -6.20 -20.98 11.50
C GLY A 152 -7.25 -20.53 10.47
N LYS A 153 -7.18 -21.08 9.25
CA LYS A 153 -8.02 -20.70 8.09
C LYS A 153 -9.47 -21.19 8.16
N ASP A 154 -9.95 -21.64 9.32
CA ASP A 154 -11.14 -22.49 9.44
C ASP A 154 -12.49 -21.80 9.13
N HIS A 155 -12.47 -20.54 8.68
CA HIS A 155 -13.66 -19.70 8.54
C HIS A 155 -13.74 -18.93 7.21
N GLY A 156 -13.00 -19.37 6.19
CA GLY A 156 -13.08 -18.82 4.83
C GLY A 156 -12.24 -17.56 4.60
N ALA A 157 -11.40 -17.17 5.57
CA ALA A 157 -10.40 -16.14 5.36
C ALA A 157 -9.46 -16.54 4.21
N SER A 158 -9.23 -15.63 3.28
CA SER A 158 -8.44 -15.90 2.07
C SER A 158 -7.57 -14.71 1.69
N VAL A 159 -6.53 -14.96 0.91
CA VAL A 159 -5.71 -13.93 0.31
C VAL A 159 -5.41 -14.29 -1.14
N LYS A 160 -5.46 -13.29 -2.02
CA LYS A 160 -5.16 -13.47 -3.45
C LYS A 160 -4.47 -12.23 -4.01
N HIS A 161 -3.73 -12.44 -5.10
CA HIS A 161 -3.38 -11.35 -6.00
C HIS A 161 -4.61 -10.87 -6.78
N PHE A 162 -4.74 -9.57 -6.92
CA PHE A 162 -5.45 -8.93 -8.03
C PHE A 162 -4.43 -8.62 -9.11
N LYS A 163 -4.57 -9.28 -10.26
CA LYS A 163 -3.54 -9.27 -11.31
C LYS A 163 -3.56 -7.99 -12.12
N HIS A 164 -2.38 -7.47 -12.42
CA HIS A 164 -2.18 -6.29 -13.27
C HIS A 164 -1.22 -6.58 -14.44
N PRO A 165 -1.31 -5.84 -15.55
CA PRO A 165 -0.48 -6.08 -16.73
C PRO A 165 1.00 -5.66 -16.58
N TRP A 166 1.37 -4.95 -15.50
CA TRP A 166 2.73 -4.43 -15.27
C TRP A 166 3.61 -5.33 -14.39
N GLY A 167 3.13 -6.50 -14.00
CA GLY A 167 3.90 -7.51 -13.25
C GLY A 167 3.70 -7.45 -11.74
N GLN A 168 3.83 -6.28 -11.11
CA GLN A 168 3.47 -6.11 -9.70
C GLN A 168 1.95 -6.23 -9.52
N ASN A 169 1.49 -7.08 -8.60
CA ASN A 169 0.07 -7.33 -8.38
C ASN A 169 -0.38 -6.71 -7.07
N SER A 170 -1.60 -6.16 -7.03
CA SER A 170 -2.21 -5.79 -5.73
C SER A 170 -2.56 -7.07 -4.95
N ILE A 171 -2.63 -6.97 -3.62
CA ILE A 171 -3.01 -8.08 -2.74
C ILE A 171 -4.32 -7.74 -2.05
N ILE A 172 -5.24 -8.71 -1.99
CA ILE A 172 -6.50 -8.59 -1.25
C ILE A 172 -6.59 -9.77 -0.29
N ALA A 173 -6.55 -9.48 1.01
CA ALA A 173 -6.94 -10.42 2.05
C ALA A 173 -8.38 -10.16 2.47
N THR A 174 -9.21 -11.20 2.49
CA THR A 174 -10.63 -11.12 2.82
C THR A 174 -10.91 -11.95 4.06
N ILE A 175 -11.57 -11.34 5.05
CA ILE A 175 -12.12 -11.98 6.24
C ILE A 175 -13.65 -11.91 6.13
N PRO A 176 -14.34 -13.01 5.79
CA PRO A 176 -15.77 -13.01 5.60
C PRO A 176 -16.54 -12.61 6.87
N GLY A 177 -17.53 -11.73 6.71
CA GLY A 177 -18.59 -11.49 7.69
C GLY A 177 -19.88 -12.21 7.31
N LYS A 178 -20.96 -11.98 8.06
CA LYS A 178 -22.29 -12.55 7.77
C LYS A 178 -22.94 -11.97 6.52
N SER A 179 -22.56 -10.76 6.11
CA SER A 179 -23.09 -10.06 4.94
C SER A 179 -22.02 -9.74 3.90
N ASN A 180 -22.47 -9.34 2.71
CA ASN A 180 -21.60 -8.88 1.61
C ASN A 180 -21.16 -7.41 1.77
N LYS A 181 -21.64 -6.71 2.81
CA LYS A 181 -21.20 -5.36 3.17
C LYS A 181 -19.74 -5.41 3.57
N THR A 182 -18.91 -4.59 2.94
CA THR A 182 -17.45 -4.71 3.04
C THR A 182 -16.83 -3.44 3.62
N VAL A 183 -15.93 -3.62 4.59
CA VAL A 183 -15.02 -2.59 5.11
C VAL A 183 -13.64 -2.88 4.53
N VAL A 184 -13.03 -1.89 3.88
CA VAL A 184 -11.71 -2.01 3.26
C VAL A 184 -10.69 -1.20 4.08
N ILE A 185 -9.55 -1.81 4.37
CA ILE A 185 -8.36 -1.16 4.91
C ILE A 185 -7.28 -1.26 3.85
N GLY A 186 -6.67 -0.14 3.47
CA GLY A 186 -5.75 -0.04 2.34
C GLY A 186 -4.44 0.65 2.69
N ALA A 187 -3.39 0.28 1.96
CA ALA A 187 -2.07 0.90 1.88
C ALA A 187 -1.51 0.59 0.48
N HIS A 188 -0.54 1.34 -0.03
CA HIS A 188 0.14 0.95 -1.28
C HIS A 188 1.50 0.31 -0.99
N GLN A 189 1.95 -0.53 -1.92
CA GLN A 189 3.11 -1.40 -1.72
C GLN A 189 4.30 -1.02 -2.60
N ASP A 190 4.08 -0.21 -3.62
CA ASP A 190 5.15 0.27 -4.48
C ASP A 190 5.99 1.36 -3.81
N SER A 191 7.02 1.78 -4.51
CA SER A 191 7.83 2.96 -4.18
C SER A 191 8.43 3.49 -5.47
N ILE A 192 8.74 4.78 -5.50
CA ILE A 192 9.39 5.40 -6.65
C ILE A 192 10.62 6.21 -6.27
N ASN A 193 11.51 6.42 -7.24
CA ASN A 193 12.46 7.51 -7.22
C ASN A 193 12.13 8.49 -8.35
N LEU A 194 11.70 9.72 -8.03
CA LEU A 194 11.18 10.66 -9.05
C LEU A 194 12.23 11.18 -10.05
N PHE A 195 13.53 10.98 -9.78
CA PHE A 195 14.58 11.36 -10.73
C PHE A 195 14.80 10.29 -11.79
N PHE A 196 14.87 9.02 -11.39
CA PHE A 196 14.97 7.89 -12.32
C PHE A 196 14.27 6.65 -11.76
N PRO A 197 12.94 6.54 -11.96
CA PRO A 197 12.10 5.49 -11.37
C PRO A 197 12.60 4.06 -11.60
N SER A 198 13.17 3.80 -12.78
CA SER A 198 13.63 2.47 -13.19
C SER A 198 15.08 2.16 -12.84
N LEU A 199 15.86 3.14 -12.34
CA LEU A 199 17.31 2.99 -12.13
C LEU A 199 17.72 3.22 -10.68
N LEU A 200 17.25 4.30 -10.06
CA LEU A 200 17.66 4.67 -8.72
C LEU A 200 16.95 3.83 -7.67
N ALA A 201 17.61 3.66 -6.53
CA ALA A 201 17.00 3.00 -5.40
C ALA A 201 15.85 3.85 -4.85
N ALA A 202 14.82 3.15 -4.36
CA ALA A 202 13.66 3.74 -3.71
C ALA A 202 13.29 2.84 -2.52
N PRO A 203 13.97 2.99 -1.36
CA PRO A 203 13.69 2.15 -0.22
C PRO A 203 12.24 2.30 0.25
N GLY A 204 11.63 3.48 0.08
CA GLY A 204 10.19 3.71 0.31
C GLY A 204 9.78 3.30 1.73
N ALA A 205 10.53 3.73 2.74
CA ALA A 205 10.34 3.25 4.09
C ALA A 205 9.09 3.84 4.72
N ASP A 206 8.91 5.15 4.60
CA ASP A 206 7.70 5.84 5.02
C ASP A 206 6.60 5.69 3.97
N ASP A 207 6.96 5.88 2.70
CA ASP A 207 6.05 5.96 1.54
C ASP A 207 6.21 4.74 0.60
N ASP A 208 5.31 3.75 0.64
CA ASP A 208 4.39 3.47 1.76
C ASP A 208 4.71 2.13 2.42
N GLY A 209 6.01 1.92 2.65
CA GLY A 209 6.47 0.79 3.45
C GLY A 209 5.83 0.80 4.84
N SER A 210 5.67 1.98 5.43
CA SER A 210 5.17 2.15 6.79
C SER A 210 3.68 1.79 6.89
N GLY A 211 2.81 2.29 6.01
CA GLY A 211 1.39 1.95 5.94
C GLY A 211 1.19 0.48 5.62
N THR A 212 1.95 -0.06 4.66
CA THR A 212 1.93 -1.48 4.29
C THR A 212 2.12 -2.40 5.50
N VAL A 213 3.15 -2.16 6.32
CA VAL A 213 3.43 -3.03 7.48
C VAL A 213 2.51 -2.73 8.67
N THR A 214 2.01 -1.50 8.78
CA THR A 214 1.02 -1.09 9.78
C THR A 214 -0.29 -1.86 9.60
N ILE A 215 -0.83 -1.92 8.38
CA ILE A 215 -2.08 -2.64 8.12
C ILE A 215 -1.88 -4.17 8.20
N LEU A 216 -0.67 -4.68 7.90
CA LEU A 216 -0.33 -6.09 8.09
C LEU A 216 -0.32 -6.49 9.57
N GLU A 217 0.23 -5.63 10.44
CA GLU A 217 0.22 -5.86 11.88
C GLU A 217 -1.19 -5.75 12.47
N ALA A 218 -2.00 -4.81 11.98
CA ALA A 218 -3.41 -4.71 12.34
C ALA A 218 -4.19 -5.98 11.94
N LEU A 219 -3.98 -6.49 10.72
CA LEU A 219 -4.55 -7.76 10.25
C LEU A 219 -4.15 -8.93 11.17
N ARG A 220 -2.85 -9.05 11.49
CA ARG A 220 -2.33 -10.12 12.36
C ARG A 220 -3.02 -10.12 13.72
N VAL A 221 -3.27 -8.95 14.29
CA VAL A 221 -3.94 -8.83 15.60
C VAL A 221 -5.45 -8.98 15.49
N LEU A 222 -6.09 -8.49 14.44
CA LEU A 222 -7.51 -8.68 14.19
C LEU A 222 -7.87 -10.18 14.17
N LEU A 223 -7.02 -10.97 13.51
CA LEU A 223 -7.14 -12.43 13.43
C LEU A 223 -6.88 -13.16 14.76
N LYS A 224 -6.48 -12.47 15.83
CA LYS A 224 -6.45 -13.05 17.18
C LYS A 224 -7.79 -12.96 17.92
N SER A 225 -8.75 -12.22 17.38
CA SER A 225 -10.08 -12.16 17.96
C SER A 225 -10.85 -13.45 17.67
N GLU A 226 -11.29 -14.14 18.72
CA GLU A 226 -12.15 -15.32 18.58
C GLU A 226 -13.47 -15.01 17.86
N ASP A 227 -14.02 -13.81 18.03
CA ASP A 227 -15.30 -13.45 17.39
C ASP A 227 -15.14 -13.22 15.89
N ILE A 228 -14.02 -12.61 15.48
CA ILE A 228 -13.64 -12.48 14.07
C ILE A 228 -13.43 -13.87 13.47
N LEU A 229 -12.60 -14.70 14.12
CA LEU A 229 -12.33 -16.05 13.63
C LEU A 229 -13.62 -16.85 13.53
N LYS A 230 -14.47 -16.88 14.57
CA LYS A 230 -15.75 -17.62 14.55
C LYS A 230 -16.81 -17.05 13.60
N GLY A 231 -16.49 -16.08 12.74
CA GLY A 231 -17.39 -15.53 11.73
C GLY A 231 -18.56 -14.75 12.33
N LYS A 232 -18.36 -14.14 13.52
CA LYS A 232 -19.44 -13.39 14.20
C LYS A 232 -19.55 -11.95 13.73
N ALA A 233 -18.57 -11.43 13.00
CA ALA A 233 -18.64 -10.12 12.36
C ALA A 233 -19.82 -10.04 11.39
N ASP A 234 -20.53 -8.92 11.39
CA ASP A 234 -21.66 -8.71 10.49
C ASP A 234 -21.20 -8.32 9.08
N ASN A 235 -20.09 -7.59 8.99
CA ASN A 235 -19.51 -7.10 7.75
C ASN A 235 -18.22 -7.84 7.41
N THR A 236 -18.01 -8.04 6.12
CA THR A 236 -16.74 -8.55 5.58
C THR A 236 -15.66 -7.48 5.74
N VAL A 237 -14.47 -7.88 6.16
CA VAL A 237 -13.30 -6.97 6.24
C VAL A 237 -12.28 -7.40 5.20
N GLU A 238 -11.80 -6.45 4.41
CA GLU A 238 -10.72 -6.65 3.45
C GLU A 238 -9.51 -5.78 3.77
N PHE A 239 -8.32 -6.35 3.64
CA PHE A 239 -7.04 -5.63 3.69
C PHE A 239 -6.42 -5.64 2.31
N HIS A 240 -6.12 -4.46 1.78
CA HIS A 240 -5.64 -4.23 0.42
C HIS A 240 -4.24 -3.66 0.46
N TRP A 241 -3.36 -4.20 -0.39
CA TRP A 241 -2.07 -3.60 -0.70
C TRP A 241 -2.05 -3.26 -2.18
N TYR A 242 -2.15 -1.99 -2.51
CA TYR A 242 -2.29 -1.52 -3.88
C TYR A 242 -0.93 -1.52 -4.59
N SER A 243 -0.93 -1.89 -5.86
CA SER A 243 0.21 -1.72 -6.75
C SER A 243 0.06 -0.42 -7.54
N ALA A 244 1.17 0.21 -7.90
CA ALA A 244 1.20 1.33 -8.83
C ALA A 244 0.37 2.55 -8.39
N GLU A 245 0.39 2.89 -7.10
CA GLU A 245 -0.10 4.20 -6.61
C GLU A 245 0.68 5.31 -7.32
N GLU A 246 2.01 5.16 -7.32
CA GLU A 246 2.98 6.15 -7.81
C GLU A 246 2.87 6.39 -9.32
N GLY A 247 2.24 5.45 -10.03
CA GLY A 247 1.94 5.52 -11.46
C GLY A 247 0.74 6.40 -11.80
N GLY A 248 0.01 6.89 -10.79
CA GLY A 248 -1.26 7.61 -10.90
C GLY A 248 -2.46 6.77 -10.46
N LEU A 249 -2.36 6.10 -9.31
CA LEU A 249 -3.43 5.33 -8.65
C LEU A 249 -3.90 4.09 -9.44
N LEU A 250 -3.04 3.49 -10.25
CA LEU A 250 -3.43 2.49 -11.26
C LEU A 250 -4.04 1.22 -10.64
N GLY A 251 -3.45 0.68 -9.58
CA GLY A 251 -3.92 -0.56 -8.97
C GLY A 251 -5.23 -0.40 -8.21
N SER A 252 -5.39 0.66 -7.41
CA SER A 252 -6.65 0.93 -6.70
C SER A 252 -7.77 1.27 -7.68
N GLN A 253 -7.49 2.03 -8.75
CA GLN A 253 -8.45 2.28 -9.82
C GLN A 253 -8.97 0.98 -10.44
N ALA A 254 -8.09 0.04 -10.78
CA ALA A 254 -8.48 -1.23 -11.38
C ALA A 254 -9.38 -2.06 -10.44
N ILE A 255 -9.05 -2.10 -9.14
CA ILE A 255 -9.85 -2.81 -8.13
C ILE A 255 -11.23 -2.16 -7.98
N PHE A 256 -11.29 -0.85 -7.71
CA PHE A 256 -12.56 -0.17 -7.46
C PHE A 256 -13.43 -0.07 -8.72
N GLN A 257 -12.83 -0.05 -9.92
CA GLN A 257 -13.57 -0.20 -11.16
C GLN A 257 -14.19 -1.60 -11.27
N SER A 258 -13.46 -2.66 -10.91
CA SER A 258 -14.03 -4.02 -10.85
C SER A 258 -15.18 -4.10 -9.85
N TYR A 259 -15.00 -3.53 -8.66
CA TYR A 259 -16.01 -3.53 -7.61
C TYR A 259 -17.29 -2.81 -8.05
N GLN A 260 -17.15 -1.66 -8.71
CA GLN A 260 -18.27 -0.90 -9.27
C GLN A 260 -19.03 -1.72 -10.33
N LYS A 261 -18.30 -2.42 -11.22
CA LYS A 261 -18.88 -3.31 -12.26
C LYS A 261 -19.59 -4.52 -11.65
N GLU A 262 -19.01 -5.12 -10.61
CA GLU A 262 -19.57 -6.26 -9.86
C GLU A 262 -20.73 -5.86 -8.94
N GLY A 263 -20.93 -4.56 -8.69
CA GLY A 263 -21.96 -4.08 -7.77
C GLY A 263 -21.64 -4.40 -6.30
N ARG A 264 -20.36 -4.42 -5.92
CA ARG A 264 -19.91 -4.63 -4.54
C ARG A 264 -20.46 -3.54 -3.63
N ASP A 265 -20.88 -3.92 -2.42
CA ASP A 265 -21.40 -3.02 -1.38
C ASP A 265 -20.28 -2.66 -0.39
N ILE A 266 -19.44 -1.69 -0.75
CA ILE A 266 -18.37 -1.19 0.10
C ILE A 266 -18.94 -0.08 1.00
N LYS A 267 -18.85 -0.30 2.32
CA LYS A 267 -19.39 0.62 3.33
C LYS A 267 -18.35 1.57 3.88
N ALA A 268 -17.06 1.23 3.81
CA ALA A 268 -15.97 2.11 4.21
C ALA A 268 -14.68 1.66 3.54
N MET A 269 -13.82 2.62 3.22
CA MET A 269 -12.43 2.38 2.86
C MET A 269 -11.54 3.35 3.66
N LEU A 270 -10.60 2.82 4.43
CA LEU A 270 -9.54 3.61 5.06
C LEU A 270 -8.25 3.43 4.29
N GLN A 271 -7.62 4.53 3.88
CA GLN A 271 -6.23 4.53 3.43
C GLN A 271 -5.29 4.86 4.61
N GLN A 272 -4.23 4.07 4.74
CA GLN A 272 -3.02 4.34 5.50
C GLN A 272 -1.91 4.59 4.49
N ASP A 273 -1.34 5.79 4.47
CA ASP A 273 -0.25 6.15 3.57
C ASP A 273 0.64 7.16 4.30
N MET A 274 1.89 6.76 4.54
CA MET A 274 2.84 7.38 5.45
C MET A 274 2.36 7.42 6.91
N THR A 275 3.00 6.61 7.75
CA THR A 275 2.60 6.36 9.15
C THR A 275 3.76 6.49 10.14
N GLY A 276 4.94 6.92 9.68
CA GLY A 276 6.19 6.73 10.39
C GLY A 276 6.92 8.01 10.79
N TYR A 277 6.80 9.10 10.06
CA TYR A 277 7.66 10.27 10.23
C TYR A 277 7.03 11.38 11.08
N VAL A 278 7.76 11.77 12.14
CA VAL A 278 7.30 12.77 13.12
C VAL A 278 8.27 13.94 13.27
N GLN A 279 9.47 13.86 12.71
CA GLN A 279 10.58 14.75 13.07
C GLN A 279 10.29 16.22 12.75
N LYS A 280 9.70 16.54 11.58
CA LYS A 280 9.34 17.92 11.23
C LYS A 280 8.26 18.51 12.15
N THR A 281 7.31 17.71 12.60
CA THR A 281 6.29 18.12 13.57
C THR A 281 6.94 18.46 14.91
N ILE A 282 7.87 17.61 15.38
CA ILE A 282 8.63 17.82 16.62
C ILE A 282 9.53 19.05 16.51
N ASP A 283 10.25 19.23 15.40
CA ASP A 283 11.11 20.39 15.15
C ASP A 283 10.32 21.70 15.10
N ALA A 284 9.05 21.65 14.69
CA ALA A 284 8.13 22.78 14.73
C ALA A 284 7.57 23.07 16.14
N GLY A 285 7.96 22.30 17.17
CA GLY A 285 7.49 22.44 18.54
C GLY A 285 6.04 22.03 18.74
N LEU A 286 5.49 21.20 17.85
CA LEU A 286 4.11 20.73 17.89
C LEU A 286 4.03 19.31 18.44
N PRO A 287 2.91 18.94 19.09
CA PRO A 287 2.71 17.58 19.56
C PRO A 287 2.54 16.62 18.38
N GLU A 288 3.00 15.38 18.58
CA GLU A 288 2.68 14.26 17.71
C GLU A 288 1.15 14.11 17.58
N SER A 289 0.68 13.85 16.36
CA SER A 289 -0.75 13.69 16.08
C SER A 289 -0.96 12.90 14.80
N VAL A 290 -2.09 12.17 14.71
CA VAL A 290 -2.51 11.56 13.45
C VAL A 290 -3.14 12.64 12.55
N GLY A 291 -2.64 12.81 11.34
CA GLY A 291 -3.27 13.64 10.32
C GLY A 291 -4.54 12.99 9.78
N VAL A 292 -5.66 13.70 9.84
CA VAL A 292 -6.95 13.27 9.28
C VAL A 292 -7.27 14.16 8.08
N ILE A 293 -7.33 13.56 6.88
CA ILE A 293 -7.62 14.28 5.64
C ILE A 293 -9.11 14.63 5.57
N THR A 294 -9.41 15.83 5.08
CA THR A 294 -10.77 16.40 5.06
C THR A 294 -11.29 16.74 3.67
N ASP A 295 -10.45 16.64 2.63
CA ASP A 295 -10.81 16.83 1.23
C ASP A 295 -10.83 15.50 0.47
N PHE A 296 -11.76 15.35 -0.49
CA PHE A 296 -11.94 14.13 -1.29
C PHE A 296 -12.23 12.83 -0.51
N VAL A 297 -12.84 12.98 0.67
CA VAL A 297 -13.21 11.88 1.58
C VAL A 297 -14.69 11.94 1.98
N ASP A 298 -15.23 10.84 2.51
CA ASP A 298 -16.58 10.78 3.08
C ASP A 298 -16.60 11.43 4.48
N PRO A 299 -17.43 12.46 4.71
CA PRO A 299 -17.44 13.17 5.98
C PRO A 299 -17.93 12.30 7.15
N GLY A 300 -18.88 11.39 6.94
CA GLY A 300 -19.41 10.53 8.00
C GLY A 300 -18.36 9.54 8.49
N LEU A 301 -17.61 8.93 7.57
CA LEU A 301 -16.51 8.02 7.90
C LEU A 301 -15.37 8.78 8.58
N THR A 302 -15.04 9.98 8.10
CA THR A 302 -14.03 10.85 8.71
C THR A 302 -14.41 11.24 10.14
N GLU A 303 -15.68 11.56 10.42
CA GLU A 303 -16.14 11.78 11.79
C GLU A 303 -15.94 10.55 12.68
N PHE A 304 -16.29 9.36 12.18
CA PHE A 304 -16.11 8.13 12.95
C PHE A 304 -14.63 7.79 13.21
N ILE A 305 -13.74 8.06 12.26
CA ILE A 305 -12.29 7.87 12.43
C ILE A 305 -11.75 8.74 13.57
N LYS A 306 -12.21 9.99 13.71
CA LYS A 306 -11.81 10.85 14.83
C LYS A 306 -12.24 10.28 16.19
N GLU A 307 -13.42 9.68 16.26
CA GLU A 307 -13.88 8.97 17.46
C GLU A 307 -12.99 7.75 17.77
N VAL A 308 -12.64 6.96 16.75
CA VAL A 308 -11.73 5.81 16.88
C VAL A 308 -10.34 6.24 17.37
N ILE A 309 -9.77 7.32 16.82
CA ILE A 309 -8.48 7.86 17.25
C ILE A 309 -8.58 8.30 18.73
N THR A 310 -9.62 9.05 19.07
CA THR A 310 -9.82 9.56 20.44
C THR A 310 -9.95 8.44 21.47
N GLU A 311 -10.61 7.33 21.13
CA GLU A 311 -10.81 6.20 22.04
C GLU A 311 -9.59 5.29 22.18
N TYR A 312 -8.87 5.05 21.06
CA TYR A 312 -7.89 3.97 20.97
C TYR A 312 -6.42 4.40 20.85
N CYS A 313 -6.14 5.62 20.41
CA CYS A 313 -4.78 6.14 20.32
C CYS A 313 -4.37 6.90 21.59
N ASP A 314 -3.07 7.00 21.83
CA ASP A 314 -2.51 7.78 22.93
C ASP A 314 -2.18 9.23 22.53
N ILE A 315 -2.25 9.52 21.23
CA ILE A 315 -1.99 10.84 20.62
C ILE A 315 -3.28 11.40 20.00
N PRO A 316 -3.43 12.73 19.91
CA PRO A 316 -4.58 13.35 19.27
C PRO A 316 -4.53 13.19 17.75
N TYR A 317 -5.60 13.63 17.08
CA TYR A 317 -5.57 13.90 15.64
C TYR A 317 -5.41 15.39 15.35
N ILE A 318 -5.00 15.70 14.13
CA ILE A 318 -5.07 17.04 13.53
C ILE A 318 -5.78 16.97 12.19
N LEU A 319 -6.61 17.97 11.88
CA LEU A 319 -7.26 18.05 10.58
C LEU A 319 -6.31 18.68 9.57
N THR A 320 -6.16 18.05 8.42
CA THR A 320 -5.33 18.57 7.33
C THR A 320 -5.95 18.25 5.97
N LYS A 321 -5.25 18.61 4.90
CA LYS A 321 -5.67 18.43 3.51
C LYS A 321 -4.48 17.97 2.68
N CYS A 322 -4.77 17.14 1.68
CA CYS A 322 -3.74 16.65 0.77
C CYS A 322 -3.91 17.17 -0.67
N GLY A 323 -5.13 17.45 -1.10
CA GLY A 323 -5.45 17.81 -2.47
C GLY A 323 -5.95 16.63 -3.30
N TYR A 324 -6.09 16.88 -4.61
CA TYR A 324 -6.70 15.94 -5.54
C TYR A 324 -5.78 14.76 -5.86
N ALA A 325 -6.36 13.57 -6.06
CA ALA A 325 -5.66 12.33 -6.41
C ALA A 325 -4.46 12.04 -5.49
N CYS A 326 -4.62 12.33 -4.20
CA CYS A 326 -3.54 12.28 -3.23
C CYS A 326 -3.00 10.87 -2.99
N SER A 327 -3.89 9.87 -2.86
CA SER A 327 -3.56 8.47 -2.60
C SER A 327 -4.79 7.60 -2.94
N ASP A 328 -4.74 6.29 -2.69
CA ASP A 328 -5.72 5.30 -3.19
C ASP A 328 -7.17 5.49 -2.69
N HIS A 329 -7.38 6.20 -1.58
CA HIS A 329 -8.74 6.60 -1.14
C HIS A 329 -9.48 7.35 -2.25
N ALA A 330 -8.76 8.14 -3.05
CA ALA A 330 -9.36 8.89 -4.15
C ALA A 330 -10.01 7.96 -5.20
N SER A 331 -9.44 6.77 -5.44
CA SER A 331 -10.02 5.76 -6.32
C SER A 331 -11.36 5.23 -5.78
N ALA A 332 -11.45 4.96 -4.47
CA ALA A 332 -12.70 4.55 -3.84
C ALA A 332 -13.76 5.66 -3.91
N SER A 333 -13.41 6.89 -3.54
CA SER A 333 -14.26 8.08 -3.68
C SER A 333 -14.77 8.25 -5.11
N LYS A 334 -13.89 8.15 -6.12
CA LYS A 334 -14.25 8.30 -7.54
C LYS A 334 -15.19 7.19 -8.02
N ALA A 335 -15.04 5.97 -7.49
CA ALA A 335 -15.96 4.85 -7.73
C ALA A 335 -17.29 4.94 -6.94
N GLY A 336 -17.46 5.99 -6.13
CA GLY A 336 -18.68 6.21 -5.37
C GLY A 336 -18.75 5.49 -4.02
N TYR A 337 -17.63 4.97 -3.54
CA TYR A 337 -17.57 4.33 -2.24
C TYR A 337 -17.13 5.32 -1.16
N PRO A 338 -17.69 5.25 0.06
CA PRO A 338 -17.21 6.07 1.16
C PRO A 338 -15.76 5.71 1.50
N SER A 339 -14.88 6.70 1.45
CA SER A 339 -13.46 6.51 1.79
C SER A 339 -12.91 7.65 2.62
N ALA A 340 -11.91 7.34 3.43
CA ALA A 340 -11.20 8.28 4.27
C ALA A 340 -9.69 7.98 4.22
N PHE A 341 -8.91 8.96 4.64
CA PHE A 341 -7.45 8.88 4.61
C PHE A 341 -6.87 9.50 5.88
N VAL A 342 -5.94 8.78 6.49
CA VAL A 342 -5.10 9.26 7.58
C VAL A 342 -3.63 9.18 7.20
N ILE A 343 -2.86 10.15 7.66
CA ILE A 343 -1.43 10.33 7.41
C ILE A 343 -0.72 10.64 8.73
N GLU A 344 0.59 10.50 8.78
CA GLU A 344 1.43 10.67 9.98
C GLU A 344 1.35 12.03 10.71
N SER A 345 0.91 13.11 10.04
CA SER A 345 0.85 14.43 10.67
C SER A 345 0.05 15.45 9.85
N ASP A 346 0.06 16.72 10.25
CA ASP A 346 -0.38 17.80 9.35
C ASP A 346 0.48 17.81 8.08
N PHE A 347 -0.14 17.75 6.90
CA PHE A 347 0.50 17.48 5.61
C PHE A 347 1.75 18.34 5.31
N LYS A 348 1.79 19.60 5.77
CA LYS A 348 2.98 20.46 5.60
C LYS A 348 4.23 19.94 6.33
N TYR A 349 4.06 19.10 7.35
CA TYR A 349 5.13 18.49 8.14
C TYR A 349 5.44 17.04 7.74
N SER A 350 4.77 16.49 6.72
CA SER A 350 5.11 15.18 6.19
C SER A 350 6.56 15.07 5.72
N ASP A 351 7.10 13.84 5.66
CA ASP A 351 8.48 13.60 5.26
C ASP A 351 8.79 14.21 3.89
N ASN A 352 9.89 14.96 3.82
CA ASN A 352 10.40 15.57 2.58
C ASN A 352 11.45 14.69 1.88
N LYS A 353 11.71 13.49 2.41
CA LYS A 353 12.60 12.49 1.81
C LYS A 353 11.86 11.47 0.94
N ILE A 354 10.53 11.46 0.96
CA ILE A 354 9.70 10.58 0.13
C ILE A 354 10.10 10.66 -1.34
N HIS A 355 9.89 9.56 -2.05
CA HIS A 355 10.28 9.38 -3.45
C HIS A 355 11.78 9.58 -3.75
N THR A 356 12.67 9.42 -2.76
CA THR A 356 14.13 9.50 -2.94
C THR A 356 14.84 8.29 -2.34
N THR A 357 16.17 8.25 -2.46
CA THR A 357 17.00 7.24 -1.78
C THR A 357 17.07 7.44 -0.27
N GLU A 358 16.64 8.59 0.24
CA GLU A 358 16.72 8.97 1.66
C GLU A 358 15.45 8.67 2.44
N ASP A 359 14.39 8.18 1.80
CA ASP A 359 13.24 7.62 2.52
C ASP A 359 13.65 6.28 3.16
N LYS A 360 14.18 6.36 4.38
CA LYS A 360 14.83 5.26 5.11
C LYS A 360 14.18 5.02 6.46
N ILE A 361 14.18 3.75 6.85
CA ILE A 361 13.63 3.25 8.13
C ILE A 361 14.20 3.94 9.38
N GLU A 362 15.42 4.47 9.31
CA GLU A 362 16.09 5.13 10.44
C GLU A 362 15.44 6.47 10.84
N PHE A 363 14.65 7.06 9.95
CA PHE A 363 13.92 8.30 10.21
C PHE A 363 12.53 8.08 10.82
N LEU A 364 12.07 6.82 10.92
CA LEU A 364 10.71 6.51 11.34
C LEU A 364 10.59 6.24 12.85
N SER A 365 9.49 6.73 13.41
CA SER A 365 9.03 6.42 14.77
C SER A 365 8.09 5.22 14.75
N PHE A 366 8.58 4.06 15.18
CA PHE A 366 7.71 2.88 15.35
C PHE A 366 6.70 3.04 16.49
N ASP A 367 6.92 3.99 17.41
CA ASP A 367 5.91 4.37 18.40
C ASP A 367 4.74 5.11 17.74
N HIS A 368 5.02 5.94 16.74
CA HIS A 368 4.01 6.61 15.93
C HIS A 368 3.23 5.63 15.04
N MET A 369 3.94 4.75 14.33
CA MET A 369 3.33 3.67 13.55
C MET A 369 2.40 2.78 14.41
N LEU A 370 2.75 2.57 15.68
CA LEU A 370 1.89 1.81 16.60
C LEU A 370 0.55 2.53 16.85
N GLN A 371 0.50 3.86 16.83
CA GLN A 371 -0.75 4.62 16.93
C GLN A 371 -1.62 4.42 15.67
N HIS A 372 -1.02 4.40 14.49
CA HIS A 372 -1.70 4.05 13.24
C HIS A 372 -2.18 2.59 13.23
N ALA A 373 -1.41 1.66 13.80
CA ALA A 373 -1.85 0.27 13.93
C ALA A 373 -3.04 0.14 14.91
N LYS A 374 -3.04 0.91 16.01
CA LYS A 374 -4.16 0.98 16.96
C LYS A 374 -5.43 1.51 16.31
N LEU A 375 -5.35 2.63 15.59
CA LEU A 375 -6.51 3.20 14.91
C LEU A 375 -7.04 2.27 13.83
N THR A 376 -6.15 1.62 13.07
CA THR A 376 -6.54 0.69 12.00
C THR A 376 -7.25 -0.53 12.55
N LEU A 377 -6.70 -1.15 13.59
CA LEU A 377 -7.32 -2.29 14.27
C LEU A 377 -8.66 -1.91 14.90
N GLY A 378 -8.72 -0.75 15.56
CA GLY A 378 -9.94 -0.24 16.18
C GLY A 378 -11.04 0.00 15.15
N LEU A 379 -10.75 0.72 14.06
CA LEU A 379 -11.70 0.98 12.98
C LEU A 379 -12.18 -0.31 12.34
N ALA A 380 -11.25 -1.21 11.97
CA ALA A 380 -11.59 -2.48 11.35
C ALA A 380 -12.51 -3.32 12.23
N TYR A 381 -12.23 -3.41 13.53
CA TYR A 381 -13.07 -4.16 14.47
C TYR A 381 -14.43 -3.51 14.67
N GLU A 382 -14.49 -2.21 14.94
CA GLU A 382 -15.77 -1.51 15.15
C GLU A 382 -16.68 -1.63 13.93
N LEU A 383 -16.14 -1.43 12.72
CA LEU A 383 -16.93 -1.51 11.50
C LEU A 383 -17.22 -2.95 11.07
N ALA A 384 -16.46 -3.95 11.53
CA ALA A 384 -16.80 -5.36 11.32
C ALA A 384 -18.13 -5.75 12.01
N PHE A 385 -18.46 -5.11 13.13
CA PHE A 385 -19.67 -5.37 13.92
C PHE A 385 -20.71 -4.24 13.83
N ALA A 386 -20.46 -3.20 13.03
CA ALA A 386 -21.41 -2.11 12.84
C ALA A 386 -22.64 -2.57 12.04
N GLU A 387 -23.82 -2.15 12.49
CA GLU A 387 -25.07 -2.36 11.74
C GLU A 387 -25.20 -1.28 10.66
N PHE A 388 -24.83 -1.62 9.42
CA PHE A 388 -25.10 -0.75 8.26
C PHE A 388 -26.49 -1.05 7.69
N GLU A 389 -27.19 -0.03 7.20
CA GLU A 389 -28.43 -0.16 6.43
C GLU A 389 -28.19 -0.91 5.09
#